data_AF-A0A379X4U2-F1
#
_entry.id   AF-A0A379X4U2-F1
#
_cell.length_a   1.000
_cell.length_b   1.000
_cell.length_c   1.000
_cell.angle_alpha   90.00
_cell.angle_beta   90.00
_cell.angle_gamma   90.00
#
_symmetry.space_group_name_H-M   'P 1'
#
loop_
_entity.id
_entity.type
_entity.pdbx_description
1 polymer ?
#
loop_
_entity_poly.entity_id
_entity_poly.type
_entity_poly.pdbx_seq_one_letter_code
_entity_poly.pdbx_strand_id
1 'polypeptide(L)'
;MSTTDDTHNTLSTGKCPFHQGGHDRSAGAGTASRDWWPNQLRVDLLNQHSNRSNPLGEDFDYRKEFSKLDYSALKGISRRC
;
A
#
# COMPACT_ATOMS: atom_id res chain seq x y z
N MET A 1 3.71 44.24 21.88
CA MET A 1 3.94 43.73 20.51
C MET A 1 3.78 42.21 20.53
N SER A 2 2.98 41.69 19.60
CA SER A 2 2.92 40.28 19.14
C SER A 2 2.23 39.25 20.07
N THR A 3 0.91 39.01 19.93
CA THR A 3 0.15 38.05 19.07
C THR A 3 0.06 36.64 19.69
N THR A 4 -1.03 36.31 20.39
CA THR A 4 -2.25 35.55 19.96
C THR A 4 -2.00 34.13 19.44
N ASP A 5 -2.58 33.17 20.17
CA ASP A 5 -3.24 31.93 19.73
C ASP A 5 -2.49 30.94 18.81
N ASP A 6 -1.87 29.93 19.40
CA ASP A 6 -1.53 28.67 18.71
C ASP A 6 -2.72 27.71 18.72
N THR A 7 -3.72 27.99 17.88
CA THR A 7 -4.74 27.03 17.47
C THR A 7 -4.82 27.02 15.95
N HIS A 8 -4.11 26.12 15.27
CA HIS A 8 -4.61 25.36 14.10
C HIS A 8 -3.55 24.46 13.44
N ASN A 9 -3.87 23.17 13.39
CA ASN A 9 -3.92 22.40 12.14
C ASN A 9 -2.66 21.66 11.64
N THR A 10 -2.47 20.45 12.17
CA THR A 10 -1.75 19.34 11.55
C THR A 10 -2.45 18.86 10.25
N LEU A 11 -2.43 19.66 9.19
CA LEU A 11 -3.03 19.33 7.88
C LEU A 11 -1.95 19.12 6.81
N SER A 12 -1.05 18.14 6.96
CA SER A 12 -0.07 17.82 5.91
C SER A 12 0.60 16.43 5.97
N THR A 13 0.10 15.45 6.75
CA THR A 13 0.86 14.19 6.94
C THR A 13 0.61 13.11 5.87
N GLY A 14 0.32 13.46 4.60
CA GLY A 14 0.21 12.40 3.57
C GLY A 14 -0.36 12.74 2.20
N LYS A 15 -0.52 14.02 1.84
CA LYS A 15 -0.96 14.39 0.48
C LYS A 15 0.27 14.71 -0.36
N CYS A 16 0.70 13.78 -1.21
CA CYS A 16 1.80 13.97 -2.16
C CYS A 16 1.48 15.15 -3.12
N PRO A 17 2.22 16.28 -3.04
CA PRO A 17 1.83 17.54 -3.65
C PRO A 17 2.04 17.62 -5.18
N PHE A 18 2.59 16.59 -5.81
CA PHE A 18 2.93 16.57 -7.25
C PHE A 18 1.95 15.78 -8.15
N HIS A 19 0.77 15.38 -7.64
CA HIS A 19 -0.25 14.71 -8.47
C HIS A 19 -1.06 15.68 -9.37
N GLN A 20 -0.73 16.96 -9.43
CA GLN A 20 -1.43 17.96 -10.25
C GLN A 20 -0.88 18.08 -11.68
N GLY A 21 -0.40 16.98 -12.24
CA GLY A 21 0.13 16.89 -13.61
C GLY A 21 -0.62 15.83 -14.40
N GLY A 22 -1.81 16.18 -14.88
CA GLY A 22 -2.55 15.54 -15.98
C GLY A 22 -2.66 14.02 -15.99
N HIS A 23 -3.71 13.47 -15.38
CA HIS A 23 -4.40 12.27 -15.88
C HIS A 23 -5.86 12.31 -15.42
N ASP A 24 -6.76 12.05 -16.37
CA ASP A 24 -8.19 11.87 -16.16
C ASP A 24 -8.48 10.96 -14.97
N ARG A 25 -9.40 11.38 -14.09
CA ARG A 25 -10.18 10.55 -13.13
C ARG A 25 -9.61 9.13 -12.90
N SER A 26 -8.45 9.02 -12.25
CA SER A 26 -7.87 7.70 -11.94
C SER A 26 -8.86 6.86 -11.14
N ALA A 27 -8.94 5.56 -11.42
CA ALA A 27 -9.77 4.63 -10.66
C ALA A 27 -9.42 4.73 -9.17
N GLY A 28 -10.40 5.10 -8.34
CA GLY A 28 -10.22 5.31 -6.89
C GLY A 28 -9.90 6.75 -6.47
N ALA A 29 -9.86 7.73 -7.39
CA ALA A 29 -9.73 9.15 -7.05
C ALA A 29 -11.09 9.79 -6.72
N GLY A 30 -11.22 10.40 -5.54
CA GLY A 30 -12.43 11.08 -5.08
C GLY A 30 -12.59 11.01 -3.56
N THR A 31 -13.64 11.64 -3.02
CA THR A 31 -14.01 11.46 -1.62
C THR A 31 -14.52 10.03 -1.41
N ALA A 32 -13.89 9.30 -0.49
CA ALA A 32 -14.26 7.94 -0.13
C ALA A 32 -15.16 7.94 1.11
N SER A 33 -15.84 6.83 1.39
CA SER A 33 -16.69 6.68 2.59
C SER A 33 -15.94 7.00 3.89
N ARG A 34 -14.62 6.76 3.92
CA ARG A 34 -13.75 7.05 5.06
C ARG A 34 -13.56 8.54 5.34
N ASP A 35 -13.71 9.39 4.33
CA ASP A 35 -13.64 10.84 4.48
C ASP A 35 -14.91 11.38 5.17
N TRP A 36 -16.03 10.68 5.01
CA TRP A 36 -17.32 11.03 5.61
C TRP A 36 -17.49 10.47 7.03
N TRP A 37 -16.96 9.26 7.29
CA TRP A 37 -17.04 8.59 8.60
C TRP A 37 -15.67 8.18 9.13
N PRO A 38 -14.87 9.12 9.66
CA PRO A 38 -13.49 8.86 10.05
C PRO A 38 -13.33 7.85 11.20
N ASN A 39 -14.36 7.69 12.04
CA ASN A 39 -14.36 6.78 13.20
C ASN A 39 -15.04 5.42 12.90
N GLN A 40 -15.35 5.12 11.64
CA GLN A 40 -15.97 3.85 11.27
C GLN A 40 -14.98 2.68 11.45
N LEU A 41 -15.49 1.53 11.91
CA LEU A 41 -14.70 0.30 12.04
C LEU A 41 -14.10 -0.10 10.68
N ARG A 42 -12.79 -0.33 10.67
CA ARG A 42 -12.02 -0.69 9.48
C ARG A 42 -12.09 -2.20 9.23
N VAL A 43 -12.89 -2.62 8.25
CA VAL A 43 -13.02 -4.03 7.85
C VAL A 43 -12.13 -4.43 6.68
N ASP A 44 -11.49 -3.45 6.00
CA ASP A 44 -10.63 -3.67 4.84
C ASP A 44 -9.50 -4.69 5.11
N LEU A 45 -9.04 -4.77 6.36
CA LEU A 45 -7.99 -5.69 6.81
C LEU A 45 -8.35 -7.16 6.52
N LEU A 46 -9.64 -7.50 6.62
CA LEU A 46 -10.11 -8.87 6.42
C LEU A 46 -10.01 -9.33 4.96
N ASN A 47 -9.79 -8.41 4.01
CA ASN A 47 -9.77 -8.71 2.58
C ASN A 47 -8.40 -8.45 1.92
N GLN A 48 -7.33 -8.24 2.69
CA GLN A 48 -6.01 -7.91 2.13
C GLN A 48 -5.37 -9.06 1.33
N HIS A 49 -5.62 -10.31 1.71
CA HIS A 49 -4.95 -11.50 1.16
C HIS A 49 -5.94 -12.49 0.53
N SER A 50 -6.96 -11.97 -0.17
CA SER A 50 -7.93 -12.80 -0.87
C SER A 50 -7.27 -13.58 -2.01
N ASN A 51 -7.74 -14.82 -2.26
CA ASN A 51 -7.36 -15.63 -3.42
C ASN A 51 -7.57 -14.90 -4.75
N ARG A 52 -8.54 -13.97 -4.83
CA ARG A 52 -8.81 -13.14 -6.01
C ARG A 52 -7.64 -12.24 -6.41
N SER A 53 -6.79 -11.89 -5.46
CA SER A 53 -5.62 -11.04 -5.67
C SER A 53 -4.32 -11.84 -5.81
N ASN A 54 -4.38 -13.17 -5.69
CA ASN A 54 -3.20 -14.03 -5.86
C ASN A 54 -2.98 -14.33 -7.36
N PRO A 55 -1.89 -13.84 -7.98
CA PRO A 55 -1.61 -14.10 -9.39
C PRO A 55 -1.13 -15.54 -9.67
N LEU A 56 -0.72 -16.29 -8.64
CA LEU A 56 -0.15 -17.64 -8.79
C LEU A 56 -1.21 -18.74 -8.87
N GLY A 57 -2.48 -18.41 -8.58
CA GLY A 57 -3.58 -19.38 -8.59
C GLY A 57 -3.66 -20.22 -7.31
N GLU A 58 -4.73 -21.02 -7.22
CA GLU A 58 -5.06 -21.80 -6.01
C GLU A 58 -4.19 -23.06 -5.87
N ASP A 59 -3.71 -23.62 -6.99
CA ASP A 59 -2.94 -24.86 -7.01
C ASP A 59 -1.42 -24.66 -6.78
N PHE A 60 -0.96 -23.42 -6.61
CA PHE A 60 0.45 -23.11 -6.50
C PHE A 60 0.99 -23.36 -5.09
N ASP A 61 1.89 -24.35 -4.95
CA ASP A 61 2.61 -24.63 -3.70
C ASP A 61 4.03 -24.03 -3.73
N TYR A 62 4.18 -22.88 -3.06
CA TYR A 62 5.46 -22.20 -2.92
C TYR A 62 6.56 -23.08 -2.31
N ARG A 63 6.23 -23.95 -1.33
CA ARG A 63 7.22 -24.80 -0.67
C ARG A 63 7.78 -25.84 -1.64
N LYS A 64 6.90 -26.42 -2.46
CA LYS A 64 7.28 -27.41 -3.48
C LYS A 64 8.20 -26.79 -4.53
N GLU A 65 7.84 -25.62 -5.04
CA GLU A 65 8.65 -24.95 -6.09
C GLU A 65 9.97 -24.40 -5.54
N PHE A 66 9.97 -23.86 -4.32
CA PHE A 66 11.20 -23.41 -3.67
C PHE A 66 12.20 -24.56 -3.45
N SER A 67 11.73 -25.77 -3.19
CA SER A 67 12.61 -26.93 -3.00
C SER A 67 13.37 -27.35 -4.27
N LYS A 68 12.86 -26.98 -5.46
CA LYS A 68 13.53 -27.24 -6.75
C LYS A 68 14.56 -26.16 -7.11
N LEU A 69 14.59 -25.07 -6.37
CA LEU A 69 15.38 -23.89 -6.68
C LEU A 69 16.86 -24.10 -6.31
N ASP A 70 17.79 -23.68 -7.17
CA ASP A 70 19.22 -23.70 -6.84
C ASP A 70 19.56 -22.58 -5.86
N TYR A 71 19.51 -22.92 -4.58
CA TYR A 71 19.87 -22.02 -3.49
C TYR A 71 21.33 -21.57 -3.53
N SER A 72 22.24 -22.41 -4.04
CA SER A 72 23.67 -22.12 -4.05
C SER A 72 24.00 -21.02 -5.06
N ALA A 73 23.39 -21.06 -6.24
CA ALA A 73 23.52 -20.01 -7.26
C ALA A 73 22.94 -18.67 -6.77
N LEU A 74 21.77 -18.68 -6.13
CA LEU A 74 21.14 -17.48 -5.55
C LEU A 74 21.98 -16.87 -4.42
N LYS A 75 22.55 -17.70 -3.55
CA LYS A 75 23.43 -17.21 -2.49
C LYS A 75 24.74 -16.64 -3.06
N GLY A 76 25.25 -17.26 -4.13
CA GLY A 76 26.43 -16.79 -4.85
C GLY A 76 26.24 -15.42 -5.49
N ILE A 77 25.07 -15.15 -6.09
CA ILE A 77 24.77 -13.84 -6.68
C ILE A 77 24.59 -12.76 -5.61
N SER A 78 23.92 -13.08 -4.50
CA SER A 78 23.73 -12.15 -3.38
C SER A 78 25.04 -11.74 -2.69
N ARG A 79 26.08 -12.57 -2.79
CA ARG A 79 27.41 -12.34 -2.19
C ARG A 79 28.41 -11.66 -3.12
N ARG A 80 27.97 -11.31 -4.34
CA ARG A 80 28.81 -10.71 -5.37
C ARG A 80 28.71 -9.17 -5.41
N CYS A 81 27.88 -8.58 -4.55
CA CYS A 81 27.91 -7.17 -4.18
C CYS A 81 28.77 -6.98 -2.93
#